data_AF-K9W145-F1
#
_entry.id   AF-K9W145-F1
#
_cell.length_a   1.000
_cell.length_b   1.000
_cell.length_c   1.000
_cell.angle_alpha   90.00
_cell.angle_beta   90.00
_cell.angle_gamma   90.00
#
_symmetry.space_group_name_H-M   'P 1'
#
loop_
_entity.id
_entity.type
_entity.pdbx_description
1 polymer ?
#
loop_
_entity_poly.entity_id
_entity_poly.type
_entity_poly.pdbx_seq_one_letter_code
_entity_poly.pdbx_strand_id
1 'polypeptide(L)'
;MTQQLVLEQGRSQIYSPGLPLAVYREVAAHLRQVEGVNTGLLPQQSQKFDYNDSQIGALWIEFSVVADAASREQVEQILAYYGDRYSPWEKFD
;
A
#
# COMPACT_ATOMS: atom_id res chain seq x y z
N MET A 1 -4.23 -14.40 14.40
CA MET A 1 -2.92 -13.71 14.49
C MET A 1 -2.63 -13.16 13.11
N THR A 2 -2.93 -11.89 12.88
CA THR A 2 -2.62 -11.20 11.62
C THR A 2 -1.14 -10.82 11.66
N GLN A 3 -0.36 -11.22 10.67
CA GLN A 3 1.02 -10.74 10.52
C GLN A 3 0.95 -9.24 10.24
N GLN A 4 1.54 -8.42 11.12
CA GLN A 4 1.61 -6.97 10.93
C GLN A 4 2.74 -6.68 9.94
N LEU A 5 2.39 -6.05 8.81
CA LEU A 5 3.35 -5.62 7.80
C LEU A 5 4.29 -4.57 8.42
N VAL A 6 5.58 -4.89 8.52
CA VAL A 6 6.60 -3.94 8.99
C VAL A 6 7.20 -3.22 7.80
N LEU A 7 6.98 -1.91 7.72
CA LEU A 7 7.58 -1.04 6.70
C LEU A 7 9.00 -0.65 7.15
N GLU A 8 9.97 -0.83 6.25
CA GLU A 8 11.38 -0.58 6.53
C GLU A 8 11.72 0.93 6.42
N GLN A 9 12.90 1.30 6.93
CA GLN A 9 13.46 2.64 6.72
C GLN A 9 13.86 2.77 5.24
N GLY A 10 13.04 3.44 4.44
CA GLY A 10 13.24 3.60 3.00
C GLY A 10 11.95 3.33 2.22
N ARG A 11 12.08 3.17 0.90
CA ARG A 11 10.93 2.88 0.04
C ARG A 11 10.55 1.40 0.15
N SER A 12 9.39 1.13 0.73
CA SER A 12 8.78 -0.19 0.79
C SER A 12 7.79 -0.35 -0.36
N GLN A 13 7.73 -1.54 -0.97
CA GLN A 13 6.73 -1.88 -1.99
C GLN A 13 5.84 -2.99 -1.44
N ILE A 14 4.54 -2.81 -1.55
CA ILE A 14 3.55 -3.72 -1.00
C ILE A 14 2.42 -3.94 -1.99
N TYR A 15 1.83 -5.11 -1.96
CA TYR A 15 0.67 -5.44 -2.77
C TYR A 15 -0.38 -6.14 -1.91
N SER A 16 -1.62 -6.12 -2.39
CA SER A 16 -2.74 -6.84 -1.77
C SER A 16 -3.39 -7.68 -2.88
N PRO A 17 -3.36 -9.02 -2.79
CA PRO A 17 -3.97 -9.89 -3.79
C PRO A 17 -5.45 -9.54 -4.03
N GLY A 18 -5.84 -9.41 -5.30
CA GLY A 18 -7.22 -9.13 -5.69
C GLY A 18 -7.76 -7.73 -5.32
N LEU A 19 -6.91 -6.81 -4.84
CA LEU A 19 -7.35 -5.46 -4.51
C LEU A 19 -7.72 -4.69 -5.80
N PRO A 20 -8.96 -4.17 -5.94
CA PRO A 20 -9.37 -3.50 -7.18
C PRO A 20 -8.58 -2.22 -7.48
N LEU A 21 -8.44 -1.88 -8.77
CA LEU A 21 -7.77 -0.65 -9.24
C LEU A 21 -8.26 0.62 -8.51
N ALA A 22 -9.58 0.77 -8.37
CA ALA A 22 -10.16 1.93 -7.71
C ALA A 22 -9.73 2.02 -6.24
N VAL A 23 -9.65 0.87 -5.56
CA VAL A 23 -9.26 0.80 -4.15
C VAL A 23 -7.76 1.08 -3.99
N TYR A 24 -6.89 0.59 -4.87
CA TYR A 24 -5.48 1.00 -4.90
C TYR A 24 -5.32 2.52 -5.00
N ARG A 25 -6.10 3.17 -5.86
CA ARG A 25 -6.08 4.63 -6.03
C ARG A 25 -6.56 5.36 -4.78
N GLU A 26 -7.57 4.83 -4.11
CA GLU A 26 -8.09 5.37 -2.85
C GLU A 26 -7.05 5.25 -1.72
N VAL A 27 -6.44 4.08 -1.55
CA VAL A 27 -5.35 3.86 -0.58
C VAL A 27 -4.22 4.87 -0.81
N ALA A 28 -3.76 5.00 -2.06
CA ALA A 28 -2.72 5.98 -2.39
C ALA A 28 -3.17 7.43 -2.13
N ALA A 29 -4.45 7.75 -2.30
CA ALA A 29 -4.97 9.08 -2.00
C ALA A 29 -4.95 9.38 -0.50
N HIS A 30 -5.34 8.42 0.35
CA HIS A 30 -5.29 8.58 1.81
C HIS A 30 -3.85 8.66 2.32
N LEU A 31 -2.96 7.80 1.85
CA LEU A 31 -1.55 7.80 2.24
C LEU A 31 -0.84 9.12 1.89
N ARG A 32 -1.19 9.77 0.76
CA ARG A 32 -0.64 11.09 0.40
C ARG A 32 -1.05 12.23 1.34
N GLN A 33 -2.10 12.04 2.13
CA GLN A 33 -2.56 13.06 3.09
C GLN A 33 -1.81 12.98 4.42
N VAL A 34 -1.03 11.92 4.64
CA VAL A 34 -0.25 11.74 5.86
C VAL A 34 1.04 12.55 5.76
N GLU A 35 1.30 13.40 6.76
CA GLU A 35 2.48 14.26 6.77
C GLU A 35 3.77 13.44 6.71
N GLY A 36 4.68 13.84 5.83
CA GLY A 36 5.95 13.17 5.64
C GLY A 36 5.89 11.84 4.89
N VAL A 37 4.74 11.44 4.33
CA VAL A 37 4.58 10.19 3.58
C VAL A 37 4.50 10.46 2.07
N ASN A 38 5.41 9.85 1.32
CA ASN A 38 5.34 9.78 -0.14
C ASN A 38 4.81 8.41 -0.57
N THR A 39 3.97 8.39 -1.60
CA THR A 39 3.44 7.13 -2.14
C THR A 39 3.05 7.23 -3.62
N GLY A 40 2.98 6.07 -4.27
CA GLY A 40 2.47 5.94 -5.62
C GLY A 40 2.21 4.49 -5.99
N LEU A 41 1.82 4.28 -7.24
CA LEU A 41 1.39 2.99 -7.75
C LEU A 41 2.39 2.47 -8.77
N LEU A 42 2.61 1.15 -8.77
CA LEU A 42 3.38 0.44 -9.76
C LEU A 42 2.42 -0.30 -10.69
N PRO A 43 2.60 -0.23 -12.02
CA PRO A 43 1.73 -0.93 -12.96
C PRO A 43 1.84 -2.45 -12.78
N GLN A 44 0.76 -3.14 -13.08
CA GLN A 44 0.74 -4.60 -13.18
C GLN A 44 1.72 -5.07 -14.27
N GLN A 45 2.48 -6.13 -13.98
CA GLN A 45 3.48 -6.70 -14.89
C GLN A 45 3.06 -8.04 -15.50
N SER A 46 1.89 -8.58 -15.10
CA SER A 46 1.33 -9.79 -15.72
C SER A 46 1.21 -9.63 -17.23
N GLN A 47 1.74 -10.62 -17.97
CA GLN A 47 1.62 -10.69 -19.43
C GLN A 47 0.28 -11.26 -19.88
N LYS A 48 -0.56 -11.73 -18.95
CA LYS A 48 -1.88 -12.29 -19.22
C LYS A 48 -2.94 -11.33 -18.70
N PHE A 49 -3.93 -11.06 -19.54
CA PHE A 49 -5.10 -10.29 -19.13
C PHE A 49 -6.05 -11.17 -18.31
N ASP A 50 -6.28 -10.80 -17.06
CA ASP A 50 -7.38 -11.29 -16.23
C ASP A 50 -8.24 -10.10 -15.81
N TYR A 51 -9.55 -10.21 -15.98
CA TYR A 51 -10.49 -9.14 -15.60
C TYR A 51 -10.50 -8.89 -14.09
N ASN A 52 -10.17 -9.92 -13.30
CA ASN A 52 -10.12 -9.84 -11.85
C ASN A 52 -8.77 -9.32 -11.33
N ASP A 53 -7.77 -9.21 -12.20
CA ASP A 53 -6.49 -8.61 -11.84
C ASP A 53 -6.58 -7.09 -11.89
N SER A 54 -6.02 -6.45 -10.86
CA SER A 54 -5.81 -5.01 -10.89
C SER A 54 -4.77 -4.66 -11.96
N GLN A 55 -4.98 -3.51 -12.61
CA GLN A 55 -3.96 -2.87 -13.45
C GLN A 55 -2.77 -2.33 -12.63
N ILE A 56 -2.87 -2.38 -11.30
CA ILE A 56 -1.81 -2.03 -10.35
C ILE A 56 -1.23 -3.32 -9.79
N GLY A 57 0.10 -3.45 -9.89
CA GLY A 57 0.84 -4.57 -9.31
C GLY A 57 1.17 -4.33 -7.83
N ALA A 58 1.49 -3.09 -7.47
CA ALA A 58 1.87 -2.74 -6.10
C ALA A 58 1.68 -1.23 -5.82
N LEU A 59 1.74 -0.90 -4.53
CA LEU A 59 1.88 0.44 -4.01
C LEU A 59 3.27 0.57 -3.38
N TRP A 60 3.90 1.73 -3.52
CA TRP A 60 5.13 2.05 -2.79
C TRP A 60 4.88 3.11 -1.73
N ILE A 61 5.53 3.00 -0.58
CA ILE A 61 5.47 3.94 0.54
C ILE A 61 6.90 4.31 0.91
N GLU A 62 7.15 5.59 1.11
CA GLU A 62 8.41 6.11 1.59
C GLU A 62 8.15 7.16 2.66
N PHE A 63 8.74 6.96 3.84
CA PHE A 63 8.72 7.93 4.93
C PHE A 63 9.89 8.90 4.76
N SER A 64 9.58 10.19 4.67
CA SER A 64 10.60 11.25 4.64
C SER A 64 11.12 11.57 6.05
N VAL A 65 12.15 12.42 6.13
CA VAL A 65 12.77 12.83 7.41
C VAL A 65 11.82 13.57 8.36
N VAL A 66 10.69 14.09 7.85
CA VAL A 66 9.70 14.79 8.67
C VAL A 66 8.58 13.88 9.18
N ALA A 67 8.53 12.62 8.73
CA ALA A 67 7.54 11.66 9.22
C ALA A 67 7.84 11.27 10.68
N ASP A 68 6.87 11.48 11.56
CA ASP A 68 6.97 11.15 12.97
C ASP A 68 6.27 9.81 13.30
N ALA A 69 6.17 9.49 14.58
CA ALA A 69 5.49 8.28 15.05
C ALA A 69 3.99 8.29 14.73
N ALA A 70 3.33 9.46 14.77
CA ALA A 70 1.91 9.59 14.48
C ALA A 70 1.63 9.37 12.99
N SER A 71 2.48 9.88 12.10
CA SER A 71 2.41 9.60 10.67
C SER A 71 2.53 8.10 10.38
N ARG A 72 3.46 7.41 11.06
CA ARG A 72 3.64 5.96 10.90
C ARG A 72 2.43 5.18 11.39
N GLU A 73 1.90 5.52 12.57
CA GLU A 73 0.69 4.91 13.10
C GLU A 73 -0.51 5.13 12.16
N GLN A 74 -0.67 6.33 11.62
CA GLN A 74 -1.75 6.63 10.68
C GLN A 74 -1.63 5.80 9.39
N VAL A 75 -0.41 5.61 8.86
CA VAL A 75 -0.19 4.69 7.72
C VAL A 75 -0.60 3.27 8.07
N GLU A 76 -0.20 2.76 9.24
CA GLU A 76 -0.58 1.43 9.70
C GLU A 76 -2.10 1.27 9.81
N GLN A 77 -2.80 2.25 10.38
CA GLN A 77 -4.27 2.25 10.48
C GLN A 77 -4.95 2.25 9.11
N ILE A 78 -4.45 3.05 8.16
CA ILE A 78 -4.94 3.06 6.77
C ILE A 78 -4.76 1.66 6.16
N LEU A 79 -3.56 1.11 6.22
CA LEU A 79 -3.27 -0.20 5.63
C LEU A 79 -4.10 -1.31 6.29
N ALA A 80 -4.24 -1.32 7.62
CA ALA A 80 -5.07 -2.28 8.34
C ALA A 80 -6.53 -2.22 7.90
N TYR A 81 -7.11 -1.02 7.77
CA TYR A 81 -8.50 -0.85 7.35
C TYR A 81 -8.80 -1.48 5.98
N TYR A 82 -7.92 -1.28 4.99
CA TYR A 82 -8.09 -1.92 3.67
C TYR A 82 -7.72 -3.39 3.69
N GLY A 83 -6.71 -3.77 4.48
CA GLY A 83 -6.26 -5.15 4.64
C GLY A 83 -7.36 -6.06 5.19
N ASP A 84 -8.09 -5.59 6.19
CA ASP A 84 -9.19 -6.32 6.83
C ASP A 84 -10.41 -6.49 5.92
N ARG A 85 -10.60 -5.59 4.95
CA ARG A 85 -11.79 -5.56 4.08
C ARG A 85 -11.62 -6.28 2.75
N TYR A 86 -10.39 -6.33 2.24
CA TYR A 86 -10.10 -6.85 0.91
C TYR A 86 -9.19 -8.08 1.00
N SER A 87 -7.91 -7.88 1.25
CA SER A 87 -6.90 -8.92 1.49
C SER A 87 -5.74 -8.32 2.27
N PRO A 88 -4.99 -9.11 3.06
CA PRO A 88 -3.79 -8.62 3.74
C PRO A 88 -2.76 -8.05 2.76
N TRP A 89 -1.99 -7.06 3.24
CA TRP A 89 -0.85 -6.52 2.50
C TRP A 89 0.38 -7.42 2.66
N GLU A 90 1.07 -7.62 1.54
CA GLU A 90 2.28 -8.42 1.44
C GLU A 90 3.42 -7.57 0.85
N LYS A 91 4.67 -7.91 1.18
CA LYS A 91 5.84 -7.28 0.54
C LYS A 91 5.87 -7.66 -0.94
N PHE A 92 6.17 -6.69 -1.79
CA PHE A 92 6.36 -6.90 -3.23
C PHE A 92 7.85 -7.10 -3.49
N ASP A 93 8.24 -8.35 -3.76
CA ASP A 93 9.61 -8.78 -4.06
C ASP A 93 10.02 -8.49 -5.52
#